data_AF-A0A3M2A039-F1
#
_entry.id   AF-A0A3M2A039-F1
#
_cell.length_a   1.000
_cell.length_b   1.000
_cell.length_c   1.000
_cell.angle_alpha   90.00
_cell.angle_beta   90.00
_cell.angle_gamma   90.00
#
_symmetry.space_group_name_H-M   'P 1'
#
loop_
_entity.id
_entity.type
_entity.pdbx_description
1 polymer ?
#
loop_
_entity_poly.entity_id
_entity_poly.type
_entity_poly.pdbx_seq_one_letter_code
_entity_poly.pdbx_strand_id
1 'polypeptide(L)' 'MAGLRATATGGDGRRPYEVLGVAPDASEEEIKRAYRELAKKYHPDRVAHLGEEFRELAHRKFLEIQQAYDAIRSARGF' A
#
# COMPACT_ATOMS: atom_id res chain seq x y z
N MET A 1 18.41 12.79 -6.92
CA MET A 1 17.11 12.18 -6.58
C MET A 1 17.27 10.65 -6.59
N ALA A 2 18.00 10.11 -5.61
CA ALA A 2 18.31 8.69 -5.47
C ALA A 2 17.04 7.90 -5.12
N GLY A 3 16.81 6.67 -5.57
CA GLY A 3 17.60 5.78 -6.39
C GLY A 3 16.72 4.59 -6.71
N LEU A 4 16.58 4.31 -8.01
CA LEU A 4 16.06 3.05 -8.50
C LEU A 4 17.02 1.94 -8.05
N ARG A 5 16.65 1.10 -7.07
CA ARG A 5 17.31 -0.19 -6.78
C ARG A 5 16.59 -0.98 -5.66
N ALA A 6 16.00 -2.11 -6.02
CA ALA A 6 15.92 -3.33 -5.19
C ALA A 6 15.39 -4.47 -6.08
N THR A 7 16.25 -5.20 -6.77
CA THR A 7 16.62 -6.59 -6.42
C THR A 7 15.42 -7.48 -6.10
N ALA A 8 14.90 -8.13 -7.14
CA ALA A 8 14.10 -9.33 -7.03
C ALA A 8 14.94 -10.45 -6.40
N THR A 9 14.63 -10.86 -5.17
CA THR A 9 14.86 -12.20 -4.62
C THR A 9 14.12 -12.35 -3.28
N GLY A 10 13.14 -13.25 -3.25
CA GLY A 10 12.79 -14.08 -2.11
C GLY A 10 12.14 -13.43 -0.88
N GLY A 11 10.91 -13.89 -0.58
CA GLY A 11 10.30 -13.77 0.74
C GLY A 11 8.95 -13.07 0.69
N ASP A 12 7.87 -13.85 0.87
CA ASP A 12 6.48 -13.39 0.86
C ASP A 12 6.14 -12.29 1.90
N GLY A 13 7.09 -11.93 2.77
CA GLY A 13 7.01 -10.79 3.69
C GLY A 13 7.34 -9.41 3.10
N ARG A 14 7.89 -9.28 1.88
CA ARG A 14 8.12 -7.96 1.24
C ARG A 14 6.91 -7.43 0.46
N ARG A 15 6.00 -8.32 0.05
CA ARG A 15 4.78 -7.96 -0.70
C ARG A 15 3.96 -6.86 -0.01
N PRO A 16 3.74 -6.87 1.31
CA PRO A 16 2.98 -5.82 1.98
C PRO A 16 3.63 -4.43 1.87
N TYR A 17 4.94 -4.35 2.05
CA TYR A 17 5.68 -3.09 1.96
C TYR A 17 5.66 -2.54 0.53
N GLU A 18 5.79 -3.41 -0.48
CA GLU A 18 5.68 -3.04 -1.89
C GLU A 18 4.27 -2.55 -2.26
N VAL A 19 3.21 -3.18 -1.74
CA VAL A 19 1.82 -2.75 -1.96
C VAL A 19 1.58 -1.34 -1.39
N LEU A 20 2.16 -1.06 -0.22
CA LEU A 20 2.13 0.27 0.40
C LEU A 20 3.13 1.25 -0.23
N GLY A 21 4.02 0.79 -1.11
CA GLY A 21 5.07 1.61 -1.73
C GLY A 21 6.09 2.14 -0.72
N VAL A 22 6.29 1.43 0.39
CA VAL A 22 7.24 1.79 1.45
C VAL A 22 8.39 0.81 1.49
N ALA A 23 9.52 1.26 2.02
CA ALA A 23 10.66 0.39 2.22
C ALA A 23 10.41 -0.59 3.39
N PRO A 24 10.98 -1.81 3.38
CA PRO A 24 10.80 -2.78 4.46
C PRO A 24 11.40 -2.32 5.80
N ASP A 25 12.29 -1.33 5.79
CA ASP A 25 12.88 -0.63 6.92
C ASP A 25 12.16 0.68 7.29
N ALA A 26 11.10 1.07 6.55
CA ALA A 26 10.35 2.30 6.81
C ALA A 26 9.80 2.34 8.25
N SER A 27 9.70 3.53 8.83
CA SER A 27 9.14 3.74 10.18
C SER A 27 7.63 3.52 10.23
N GLU A 28 7.07 3.30 11.44
CA GLU A 28 5.61 3.19 11.61
C GLU A 28 4.85 4.41 11.10
N GLU A 29 5.43 5.60 11.30
CA GLU A 29 4.85 6.86 10.82
C GLU A 29 4.80 6.91 9.30
N GLU A 30 5.85 6.46 8.62
CA GLU A 30 5.89 6.35 7.16
C GLU A 30 4.87 5.33 6.64
N ILE A 31 4.74 4.17 7.29
CA ILE A 31 3.73 3.15 6.94
C ILE A 31 2.32 3.73 7.09
N LYS A 32 2.01 4.36 8.23
CA LYS A 32 0.71 5.02 8.48
C LYS A 32 0.46 6.16 7.50
N ARG A 33 1.49 6.93 7.15
CA ARG A 33 1.40 8.02 6.16
C ARG A 33 1.11 7.47 4.77
N ALA A 34 1.86 6.48 4.30
CA ALA A 34 1.67 5.86 2.98
C ALA A 34 0.26 5.25 2.85
N TYR A 35 -0.20 4.52 3.88
CA TYR A 35 -1.56 4.01 3.95
C TYR A 35 -2.61 5.12 3.79
N ARG A 36 -2.47 6.23 4.51
CA ARG A 36 -3.41 7.37 4.42
C ARG A 36 -3.43 8.01 3.04
N GLU A 37 -2.26 8.16 2.40
CA GLU A 37 -2.16 8.72 1.05
C GLU A 37 -2.80 7.79 0.01
N LEU A 38 -2.55 6.49 0.11
CA LEU A 38 -3.14 5.49 -0.77
C LEU A 38 -4.65 5.36 -0.56
N ALA A 39 -5.12 5.38 0.68
CA ALA A 39 -6.53 5.37 1.03
C ALA A 39 -7.26 6.57 0.40
N LYS A 40 -6.67 7.77 0.43
CA LYS A 40 -7.22 8.95 -0.24
C LYS A 40 -7.20 8.82 -1.76
N LYS A 41 -6.16 8.20 -2.32
CA LYS A 41 -6.02 8.03 -3.78
C LYS A 41 -7.07 7.07 -4.36
N TYR A 42 -7.37 5.99 -3.64
CA TYR A 42 -8.35 4.98 -4.06
C TYR A 42 -9.71 5.15 -3.37
N HIS A 43 -9.95 6.27 -2.69
CA HIS A 43 -11.22 6.53 -2.01
C HIS A 43 -12.36 6.58 -3.05
N PRO A 44 -13.54 5.99 -2.76
CA PRO A 44 -14.67 5.99 -3.69
C PRO A 44 -15.05 7.40 -4.15
N ASP A 45 -14.94 8.42 -3.29
CA ASP A 45 -15.17 9.83 -3.66
C ASP A 45 -14.24 10.33 -4.79
N ARG A 46 -12.99 9.87 -4.80
CA ARG A 46 -11.97 10.25 -5.80
C ARG A 46 -12.08 9.46 -7.09
N VAL A 47 -12.76 8.33 -7.08
CA VAL A 47 -13.00 7.51 -8.28
C VAL A 47 -14.48 7.48 -8.67
N ALA A 48 -15.34 8.20 -7.95
CA ALA A 48 -16.79 8.23 -8.19
C ALA A 48 -17.13 8.83 -9.55
N HIS A 49 -16.29 9.72 -10.05
CA HIS A 49 -16.40 10.33 -11.37
C HIS A 49 -15.74 9.47 -12.48
N LEU A 50 -15.04 8.41 -12.10
CA LEU A 50 -14.48 7.43 -13.04
C LEU A 50 -15.51 6.31 -13.28
N GLY A 51 -15.41 5.67 -14.44
CA GLY A 51 -16.30 4.56 -14.80
C GLY A 51 -16.28 3.40 -13.80
N GLU A 52 -17.27 2.52 -13.91
CA GLU A 52 -17.47 1.38 -13.00
C GLU A 52 -16.22 0.51 -12.84
N GLU A 53 -15.52 0.23 -13.94
CA GLU A 53 -14.26 -0.53 -13.93
C GLU A 53 -13.19 0.10 -13.03
N PHE A 54 -13.06 1.43 -13.03
CA PHE A 54 -12.10 2.13 -12.18
C PHE A 54 -12.50 2.09 -10.71
N ARG A 55 -13.81 2.14 -10.42
CA ARG A 55 -14.32 1.98 -9.05
C ARG A 55 -14.03 0.60 -8.49
N GLU A 56 -14.25 -0.45 -9.28
CA GLU A 56 -13.93 -1.82 -8.89
C GLU A 56 -12.43 -2.01 -8.67
N LEU A 57 -11.62 -1.48 -9.57
CA LEU A 57 -10.16 -1.57 -9.47
C LEU A 57 -9.63 -0.82 -8.25
N ALA A 58 -10.18 0.37 -7.98
CA ALA A 58 -9.86 1.14 -6.78
C ALA A 58 -10.27 0.42 -5.50
N HIS A 59 -11.46 -0.20 -5.47
CA HIS A 59 -11.90 -1.00 -4.32
C HIS A 59 -10.97 -2.20 -4.09
N ARG A 60 -10.61 -2.95 -5.13
CA ARG A 60 -9.66 -4.05 -5.04
C ARG A 60 -8.30 -3.59 -4.52
N LYS A 61 -7.79 -2.47 -5.05
CA LYS A 61 -6.52 -1.88 -4.58
C LYS A 61 -6.60 -1.44 -3.13
N PHE A 62 -7.69 -0.81 -2.74
CA PHE A 62 -7.91 -0.41 -1.36
C PHE A 62 -7.86 -1.60 -0.41
N LEU A 63 -8.52 -2.71 -0.75
CA LEU A 63 -8.45 -3.96 0.02
C LEU A 63 -7.03 -4.53 0.11
N GLU A 64 -6.29 -4.57 -1.01
CA GLU A 64 -4.87 -4.99 -1.01
C GLU A 64 -4.04 -4.14 -0.05
N ILE A 65 -4.25 -2.82 -0.05
CA ILE A 65 -3.55 -1.87 0.84
C ILE A 65 -3.90 -2.09 2.31
N GLN A 66 -5.18 -2.36 2.64
CA GLN A 66 -5.60 -2.71 3.99
C GLN A 66 -4.87 -3.97 4.47
N GLN A 67 -4.94 -5.03 3.68
CA GLN A 67 -4.33 -6.32 4.03
C GLN A 67 -2.81 -6.19 4.21
N ALA A 68 -2.16 -5.42 3.34
CA ALA A 68 -0.74 -5.13 3.47
C ALA A 68 -0.42 -4.37 4.77
N TYR A 69 -1.19 -3.33 5.10
CA TYR A 69 -1.00 -2.58 6.33
C TYR A 69 -1.20 -3.45 7.58
N ASP A 70 -2.25 -4.25 7.60
CA ASP A 70 -2.53 -5.18 8.70
C ASP A 70 -1.44 -6.26 8.83
N ALA A 71 -0.94 -6.79 7.72
CA ALA A 71 0.16 -7.75 7.72
C ALA A 71 1.44 -7.13 8.31
N ILE A 72 1.79 -5.89 7.91
CA ILE A 72 2.96 -5.19 8.46
C ILE A 72 2.76 -4.88 9.95
N ARG A 73 1.57 -4.41 10.32
CA ARG A 73 1.22 -4.10 11.71
C ARG A 73 1.34 -5.36 12.57
N SER A 74 0.79 -6.48 12.10
CA SER A 74 0.87 -7.77 12.79
C SER A 74 2.31 -8.31 12.86
N ALA A 75 3.10 -8.12 11.81
CA ALA A 75 4.48 -8.61 11.77
C ALA A 75 5.42 -7.80 12.67
N ARG A 76 5.18 -6.49 12.81
CA ARG A 76 6.00 -5.58 13.62
C ARG A 76 5.48 -5.39 15.05
N GLY A 77 4.21 -5.69 15.31
CA GLY A 77 3.65 -5.71 16.66
C GLY A 77 3.50 -4.32 17.29
N PHE A 78 2.90 -3.38 16.57
CA PHE A 78 2.56 -2.04 17.06
C PHE A 78 1.07 -1.69 16.88
#